data_AF-A0A919WWF0-F1
#
_entry.id   AF-A0A919WWF0-F1
#
_cell.length_a   1.000
_cell.length_b   1.000
_cell.length_c   1.000
_cell.angle_alpha   90.00
_cell.angle_beta   90.00
_cell.angle_gamma   90.00
#
_symmetry.space_group_name_H-M   'P 1'
#
loop_
_entity.id
_entity.type
_entity.pdbx_description
1 polymer ?
#
loop_
_entity_poly.entity_id
_entity_poly.type
_entity_poly.pdbx_seq_one_letter_code
_entity_poly.pdbx_strand_id
1 'polypeptide(L)' 'MQKNMTLKDWVITLILLALPIVNIVMLIIWAVDRDEPRNLFAKAYLIVMAGTVAVVFIFYIIILIIIFAFSAAFAY' A
#
# COMPACT_ATOMS: atom_id res chain seq x y z
N MET A 1 -11.80 -23.36 7.30
CA MET A 1 -11.54 -24.23 6.13
C MET A 1 -10.70 -23.39 5.18
N GLN A 2 -9.45 -23.78 4.92
CA GLN A 2 -8.59 -23.02 4.02
C GLN A 2 -9.15 -23.14 2.60
N LYS A 3 -9.56 -22.02 2.01
CA LYS A 3 -10.06 -22.00 0.64
C LYS A 3 -8.85 -21.98 -0.29
N ASN A 4 -8.64 -23.06 -1.03
CA ASN A 4 -7.59 -23.09 -2.05
C ASN A 4 -7.98 -22.14 -3.19
N MET A 5 -7.39 -20.95 -3.20
CA MET A 5 -7.57 -19.99 -4.29
C MET A 5 -6.87 -20.48 -5.55
N THR A 6 -7.59 -20.42 -6.67
CA THR A 6 -7.06 -20.76 -7.99
C THR A 6 -6.31 -19.57 -8.60
N LEU A 7 -5.57 -19.79 -9.68
CA LEU A 7 -4.94 -18.71 -10.45
C LEU A 7 -5.94 -17.62 -10.86
N LYS A 8 -7.14 -18.03 -11.32
CA LYS A 8 -8.20 -17.10 -11.73
C LYS A 8 -8.63 -16.18 -10.58
N ASP A 9 -8.71 -16.71 -9.36
CA ASP A 9 -9.09 -15.92 -8.19
C ASP A 9 -8.02 -14.86 -7.84
N TRP A 10 -6.74 -15.21 -8.00
CA TRP A 10 -5.64 -14.27 -7.82
C TRP A 10 -5.57 -13.22 -8.91
N VAL A 11 -5.82 -13.59 -10.17
CA VAL A 11 -5.90 -12.62 -11.28
C VAL A 11 -7.00 -11.59 -11.02
N ILE A 12 -8.19 -12.01 -10.59
CA ILE A 12 -9.28 -11.09 -10.23
C ILE A 12 -8.87 -10.21 -9.05
N THR A 13 -8.20 -10.79 -8.05
CA THR A 13 -7.70 -10.04 -6.89
C THR A 13 -6.77 -8.92 -7.35
N LEU A 14 -5.80 -9.21 -8.22
CA LEU A 14 -4.84 -8.22 -8.74
C LEU A 14 -5.51 -7.15 -9.61
N ILE A 15 -6.52 -7.51 -10.42
CA ILE A 15 -7.31 -6.54 -11.20
C ILE A 15 -8.02 -5.55 -10.26
N LEU A 16 -8.63 -6.03 -9.18
CA LEU A 16 -9.28 -5.17 -8.19
C LEU A 16 -8.28 -4.25 -7.47
N LEU A 17 -7.08 -4.75 -7.19
CA LEU A 17 -6.00 -3.95 -6.59
C LEU A 17 -5.37 -2.94 -7.55
N ALA A 18 -5.50 -3.10 -8.87
CA ALA A 18 -5.02 -2.11 -9.83
C ALA A 18 -5.85 -0.81 -9.80
N LEU A 19 -7.09 -0.88 -9.32
CA LEU A 19 -8.00 0.26 -9.23
C LEU A 19 -7.78 1.04 -7.93
N PRO A 20 -7.50 2.36 -7.94
CA PRO A 20 -7.05 3.08 -6.75
C PRO A 20 -8.02 3.03 -5.55
N ILE A 21 -9.30 3.31 -5.79
CA ILE A 21 -10.32 3.34 -4.73
C ILE A 21 -10.73 1.92 -4.34
N VAL A 22 -10.97 1.07 -5.34
CA VAL A 22 -11.43 -0.31 -5.13
C VAL A 22 -10.36 -1.13 -4.41
N ASN A 23 -9.07 -0.89 -4.66
CA ASN A 23 -7.96 -1.53 -3.97
C ASN A 23 -8.12 -1.43 -2.45
N ILE A 24 -8.17 -0.20 -1.92
CA ILE A 24 -8.22 0.01 -0.47
C ILE A 24 -9.50 -0.56 0.13
N VAL A 25 -10.65 -0.32 -0.51
CA VAL A 25 -11.94 -0.84 -0.02
C VAL A 25 -11.93 -2.36 0.04
N MET A 26 -11.49 -3.04 -1.03
CA MET A 26 -11.45 -4.49 -1.08
C MET A 26 -10.44 -5.07 -0.10
N LEU A 27 -9.28 -4.43 0.09
CA LEU A 27 -8.32 -4.85 1.12
C LEU A 27 -8.91 -4.77 2.53
N ILE A 28 -9.65 -3.72 2.86
CA ILE A 28 -10.29 -3.60 4.18
C ILE A 28 -11.32 -4.71 4.36
N ILE A 29 -12.19 -4.92 3.37
CA ILE A 29 -13.20 -5.99 3.39
C ILE A 29 -12.53 -7.35 3.59
N TRP A 30 -11.49 -7.65 2.81
CA TRP A 30 -10.77 -8.93 2.92
C TRP A 30 -10.00 -9.06 4.23
N ALA A 31 -9.47 -7.97 4.80
CA ALA A 31 -8.73 -8.00 6.07
C ALA A 31 -9.62 -8.29 7.29
N VAL A 32 -10.92 -8.04 7.23
CA VAL A 32 -11.87 -8.41 8.29
C VAL A 32 -12.58 -9.74 8.06
N ASP A 33 -12.46 -10.30 6.85
CA ASP A 33 -13.01 -11.60 6.50
C ASP A 33 -12.33 -12.76 7.27
N ARG A 34 -12.93 -13.94 7.27
CA ARG A 34 -12.36 -15.18 7.86
C ARG A 34 -11.83 -16.16 6.81
N ASP A 35 -11.94 -15.81 5.53
CA ASP A 35 -11.52 -16.65 4.41
C ASP A 35 -10.00 -16.54 4.14
N GLU A 36 -9.28 -17.58 4.55
CA GLU A 36 -7.87 -17.76 4.20
C GLU A 36 -7.71 -18.43 2.83
N PRO A 37 -6.69 -18.04 2.02
CA PRO A 37 -5.55 -17.19 2.39
C PRO A 37 -5.72 -15.68 2.11
N ARG A 38 -6.87 -15.27 1.53
CA ARG A 38 -7.06 -13.87 1.08
C ARG A 38 -7.03 -12.88 2.23
N ASN A 39 -7.56 -13.27 3.39
CA ASN A 39 -7.54 -12.45 4.59
C ASN A 39 -6.10 -12.08 5.04
N LEU A 40 -5.22 -13.08 5.13
CA LEU A 40 -3.83 -12.86 5.52
C LEU A 40 -3.09 -11.99 4.50
N PHE A 41 -3.33 -12.22 3.20
CA PHE A 41 -2.77 -11.38 2.15
C PHE A 41 -3.19 -9.91 2.29
N ALA A 42 -4.48 -9.66 2.53
CA ALA A 42 -4.99 -8.30 2.68
C ALA A 42 -4.40 -7.59 3.91
N LYS A 43 -4.30 -8.28 5.06
CA LYS A 43 -3.65 -7.76 6.27
C LYS A 43 -2.18 -7.42 6.02
N ALA A 44 -1.42 -8.35 5.41
CA ALA A 44 -0.02 -8.13 5.09
C ALA A 44 0.17 -6.95 4.14
N TYR A 45 -0.66 -6.86 3.09
CA TYR A 45 -0.61 -5.76 2.13
C TYR A 45 -0.87 -4.41 2.81
N LEU A 46 -1.89 -4.29 3.67
CA LEU A 46 -2.19 -3.04 4.38
C LEU A 46 -1.05 -2.60 5.30
N ILE A 47 -0.41 -3.54 6.01
CA ILE A 47 0.75 -3.24 6.86
C ILE A 47 1.92 -2.72 6.03
N VAL A 48 2.25 -3.40 4.92
CA VAL A 48 3.34 -2.99 4.02
C VAL A 48 3.03 -1.66 3.35
N MET A 49 1.78 -1.44 2.94
CA MET A 49 1.33 -0.18 2.35
C MET A 49 1.49 0.98 3.34
N ALA A 50 1.04 0.82 4.59
CA ALA A 50 1.19 1.84 5.63
C ALA A 50 2.67 2.15 5.91
N GLY A 51 3.52 1.13 6.03
CA GLY A 51 4.96 1.31 6.20
C GLY A 51 5.62 2.02 5.02
N THR A 52 5.25 1.65 3.79
CA THR A 52 5.78 2.26 2.56
C THR A 52 5.39 3.73 2.48
N VAL A 53 4.13 4.08 2.77
CA VAL A 53 3.66 5.47 2.80
C VAL A 53 4.44 6.29 3.82
N ALA A 54 4.67 5.76 5.03
CA ALA A 54 5.44 6.45 6.06
C ALA A 54 6.89 6.72 5.62
N VAL A 55 7.56 5.72 5.05
CA VAL A 55 8.94 5.85 4.55
C VAL A 55 9.00 6.87 3.42
N VAL A 56 8.13 6.79 2.43
CA VAL A 56 8.06 7.73 1.31
C VAL A 56 7.84 9.16 1.81
N PHE A 57 6.94 9.35 2.78
CA PHE A 57 6.67 10.67 3.36
C PHE A 57 7.91 11.27 4.04
N ILE A 58 8.65 10.46 4.81
CA ILE A 58 9.93 10.88 5.44
C ILE A 58 10.94 11.28 4.38
N PHE A 59 11.10 10.49 3.32
CA PHE A 59 12.01 10.82 2.21
C PHE A 59 11.63 12.14 1.53
N TYR A 60 10.34 12.39 1.27
CA TYR A 60 9.89 13.66 0.70
C TYR A 60 10.22 14.85 1.61
N ILE A 61 10.00 14.74 2.92
CA ILE A 61 10.35 15.81 3.88
C ILE A 61 11.85 16.11 3.83
N ILE A 62 12.69 15.08 3.86
CA ILE A 62 14.15 15.26 3.82
C ILE A 62 14.57 15.95 2.52
N ILE A 63 14.03 15.52 1.37
CA ILE A 63 14.31 16.12 0.06
C ILE A 63 13.88 17.59 0.05
N LEU A 64 12.69 17.91 0.57
CA LEU A 64 12.21 19.30 0.64
C LEU A 64 13.15 20.17 1.49
N ILE A 65 13.57 19.69 2.68
CA ILE A 65 14.53 20.40 3.54
C ILE A 65 15.84 20.69 2.79
N ILE A 66 16.38 19.69 2.09
CA ILE A 66 17.62 19.84 1.30
C ILE A 66 17.44 20.89 0.21
N ILE A 67 16.33 20.86 -0.53
CA ILE A 67 16.02 21.84 -1.59
C ILE A 67 15.92 23.25 -1.00
N PHE A 68 15.19 23.43 0.10
CA PHE A 68 15.04 24.73 0.75
C PHE A 68 16.39 25.26 1.26
N ALA A 69 17.17 24.44 1.95
CA ALA A 69 18.50 24.80 2.44
C ALA A 69 19.44 25.19 1.30
N PHE A 70 19.43 24.43 0.21
CA PHE A 70 20.20 24.74 -0.99
C PHE A 70 19.75 26.07 -1.61
N SER A 71 18.45 26.30 -1.79
CA SER A 71 17.94 27.57 -2.34
C SER A 71 18.31 28.79 -1.49
N ALA A 72 18.30 28.64 -0.16
CA ALA A 72 18.68 29.71 0.75
C ALA A 72 20.17 30.06 0.64
N ALA A 73 21.03 29.08 0.30
CA ALA A 73 22.47 29.29 0.13
C ALA A 73 22.84 30.16 -1.08
N PHE A 74 21.93 30.34 -2.04
CA PHE A 74 22.11 31.22 -3.22
C PHE A 74 21.21 32.45 -3.18
N ALA A 75 20.49 32.67 -2.07
CA ALA A 75 19.60 33.81 -1.90
C ALA A 75 20.28 35.05 -1.30
N TYR A 76 21.56 34.94 -0.95
CA TYR A 76 22.46 36.01 -0.50
C TYR A 76 23.65 36.14 -1.45
#